data_AF-A0A0G0QR70-F1
#
_entry.id   AF-A0A0G0QR70-F1
#
_cell.length_a   1.000
_cell.length_b   1.000
_cell.length_c   1.000
_cell.angle_alpha   90.00
_cell.angle_beta   90.00
_cell.angle_gamma   90.00
#
_symmetry.space_group_name_H-M   'P 1'
#
loop_
_entity.id
_entity.type
_entity.pdbx_description
1 polymer ?
#
loop_
_entity_poly.entity_id
_entity_poly.type
_entity_poly.pdbx_seq_one_letter_code
_entity_poly.pdbx_strand_id
1 'polypeptide(L)'
;MNMLKEKFMKIIVPLIAVVALILAGYFYSQIRVLRNNPQAMAQKEIIDLVAKVSKLVVLPVGETPTIATVSDPETLKDQAFFAQAQKGDKVLIYAQAKKAILYSVVLNKIIEVAPLSIGNQKAVTPPVSSSKTSTEDKKPQ
;
A
#
# COMPACT_ATOMS: atom_id res chain seq x y z
N MET A 1 54.35 -19.02 11.05
CA MET A 1 53.00 -18.52 11.40
C MET A 1 51.97 -18.60 10.24
N ASN A 2 52.34 -18.97 9.00
CA ASN A 2 51.43 -18.90 7.83
C ASN A 2 50.66 -20.20 7.53
N MET A 3 51.19 -21.37 7.90
CA MET A 3 50.53 -22.65 7.61
C MET A 3 49.25 -22.90 8.41
N LEU A 4 49.17 -22.34 9.64
CA LEU A 4 47.94 -22.44 10.44
C LEU A 4 46.83 -21.58 9.83
N LYS A 5 47.16 -20.39 9.33
CA LYS A 5 46.21 -19.48 8.65
C LYS A 5 45.65 -20.07 7.36
N GLU A 6 46.49 -20.73 6.55
CA GLU A 6 46.08 -21.42 5.32
C GLU A 6 45.08 -22.56 5.57
N LYS A 7 45.37 -23.42 6.56
CA LYS A 7 44.48 -24.52 6.94
C LYS A 7 43.18 -23.99 7.56
N PHE A 8 43.25 -22.92 8.33
CA PHE A 8 42.09 -22.27 8.93
C PHE A 8 41.23 -21.56 7.88
N MET A 9 41.84 -20.92 6.88
CA MET A 9 41.11 -20.28 5.77
C MET A 9 40.33 -21.30 4.94
N LYS A 10 40.92 -22.48 4.70
CA LYS A 10 40.26 -23.57 3.96
C LYS A 10 39.02 -24.14 4.68
N ILE A 11 38.90 -23.94 5.99
CA ILE A 11 37.74 -24.37 6.80
C ILE A 11 36.74 -23.22 6.98
N ILE A 12 37.23 -22.00 7.18
CA ILE A 12 36.37 -20.82 7.39
C ILE A 12 35.62 -20.40 6.14
N VAL A 13 36.27 -20.40 4.97
CA VAL A 13 35.63 -19.99 3.71
C VAL A 13 34.41 -20.85 3.36
N PRO A 14 34.47 -22.20 3.38
CA PRO A 14 33.27 -23.00 3.14
C PRO A 14 32.23 -22.85 4.25
N LEU A 15 32.64 -22.65 5.52
CA LEU A 15 31.70 -22.42 6.61
C LEU A 15 30.92 -21.11 6.41
N ILE A 16 31.61 -20.03 6.05
CA ILE A 16 30.96 -18.74 5.71
C ILE A 16 30.07 -18.90 4.48
N ALA A 17 30.48 -19.67 3.47
CA ALA A 17 29.66 -19.94 2.29
C ALA A 17 28.36 -20.68 2.65
N VAL A 18 28.42 -21.67 3.55
CA VAL A 18 27.23 -22.40 4.04
C VAL A 18 26.31 -21.46 4.82
N VAL A 19 26.85 -20.62 5.71
CA VAL A 19 26.04 -19.61 6.44
C VAL A 19 25.40 -18.62 5.48
N ALA A 20 26.14 -18.15 4.46
CA ALA A 20 25.62 -17.26 3.44
C ALA A 20 24.49 -17.91 2.62
N LEU A 21 24.60 -19.21 2.29
CA LEU A 21 23.55 -19.95 1.59
C LEU A 21 22.29 -20.13 2.45
N ILE A 22 22.44 -20.38 3.75
CA ILE A 22 21.30 -20.47 4.69
C ILE A 22 20.57 -19.13 4.76
N LEU A 23 21.30 -18.02 4.93
CA LEU A 23 20.74 -16.68 4.94
C LEU A 23 20.07 -16.36 3.61
N ALA A 24 20.71 -16.64 2.47
CA ALA A 24 20.14 -16.43 1.15
C ALA A 24 18.84 -17.21 0.95
N GLY A 25 18.77 -18.48 1.37
CA GLY A 25 17.55 -19.29 1.31
C GLY A 25 16.42 -18.73 2.17
N TYR A 26 16.74 -18.29 3.40
CA TYR A 26 15.79 -17.64 4.30
C TYR A 26 15.21 -16.35 3.70
N PHE A 27 16.09 -15.44 3.25
CA PHE A 27 15.67 -14.18 2.60
C PHE A 27 14.92 -14.43 1.29
N TYR A 28 15.32 -15.41 0.49
CA TYR A 28 14.65 -15.77 -0.77
C TYR A 28 13.22 -16.26 -0.54
N SER A 29 13.00 -17.10 0.47
CA SER A 29 11.67 -17.56 0.86
C SER A 29 10.78 -16.40 1.29
N GLN A 30 11.31 -15.51 2.14
CA GLN A 30 10.58 -14.35 2.65
C GLN A 30 10.21 -13.36 1.53
N ILE A 31 11.10 -13.17 0.55
CA ILE A 31 10.85 -12.32 -0.63
C ILE A 31 9.84 -12.96 -1.60
N ARG A 32 9.84 -14.29 -1.77
CA ARG A 32 8.85 -14.98 -2.62
C ARG A 32 7.43 -14.87 -2.07
N VAL A 33 7.24 -14.97 -0.75
CA VAL A 33 5.92 -14.80 -0.13
C VAL A 33 5.37 -13.38 -0.34
N LEU A 34 6.23 -12.36 -0.24
CA LEU A 34 5.87 -10.97 -0.55
C LEU A 34 5.58 -10.74 -2.04
N ARG A 35 6.31 -11.39 -2.96
CA ARG A 35 6.13 -11.23 -4.42
C ARG A 35 4.91 -11.97 -4.98
N ASN A 36 4.54 -13.11 -4.42
CA ASN A 36 3.51 -13.96 -4.99
C ASN A 36 2.08 -13.54 -4.62
N ASN A 37 1.88 -12.56 -3.74
CA ASN A 37 0.55 -12.15 -3.30
C ASN A 37 0.42 -10.63 -3.03
N PRO A 38 0.65 -9.77 -4.04
CA PRO A 38 0.56 -8.31 -3.88
C PRO A 38 -0.82 -7.83 -3.39
N GLN A 39 -1.88 -8.58 -3.68
CA GLN A 39 -3.24 -8.30 -3.21
C GLN A 39 -3.38 -8.54 -1.69
N ALA A 40 -2.74 -9.55 -1.13
CA ALA A 40 -2.78 -9.83 0.30
C ALA A 40 -2.05 -8.74 1.12
N MET A 41 -0.96 -8.18 0.58
CA MET A 41 -0.24 -7.06 1.19
C MET A 41 -1.10 -5.78 1.20
N ALA A 42 -1.75 -5.45 0.08
CA ALA A 42 -2.65 -4.30 0.00
C ALA A 42 -3.84 -4.43 0.97
N GLN A 43 -4.43 -5.63 1.10
CA GLN A 43 -5.51 -5.86 2.06
C GLN A 43 -5.04 -5.69 3.50
N LYS A 44 -3.84 -6.18 3.84
CA LYS A 44 -3.28 -6.02 5.18
C LYS A 44 -3.03 -4.55 5.52
N GLU A 45 -2.48 -3.77 4.58
CA GLU A 45 -2.27 -2.33 4.75
C GLU A 45 -3.59 -1.58 5.00
N ILE A 46 -4.66 -1.96 4.31
CA ILE A 46 -6.00 -1.39 4.52
C ILE A 46 -6.51 -1.72 5.93
N ILE A 47 -6.41 -2.98 6.36
CA ILE A 47 -6.84 -3.42 7.69
C ILE A 47 -6.06 -2.66 8.77
N ASP A 48 -4.73 -2.58 8.64
CA ASP A 48 -3.86 -1.89 9.59
C ASP A 48 -4.16 -0.39 9.63
N LEU A 49 -4.46 0.23 8.48
CA LEU A 49 -4.84 1.63 8.40
C LEU A 49 -6.17 1.89 9.09
N VAL A 50 -7.20 1.10 8.78
CA VAL A 50 -8.53 1.23 9.41
C VAL A 50 -8.42 1.05 10.92
N ALA A 51 -7.63 0.08 11.39
CA ALA A 51 -7.41 -0.16 12.82
C ALA A 51 -6.65 0.97 13.53
N LYS A 52 -5.80 1.73 12.82
CA LYS A 52 -5.17 2.95 13.36
C LYS A 52 -6.18 4.06 13.45
N VAL A 53 -6.90 4.32 12.36
CA VAL A 53 -7.88 5.41 12.27
C VAL A 53 -9.03 5.20 13.26
N SER A 54 -9.47 3.96 13.49
CA SER A 54 -10.55 3.62 14.44
C SER A 54 -10.22 3.96 15.89
N LYS A 55 -8.94 4.13 16.23
CA LYS A 55 -8.49 4.58 17.56
C LYS A 55 -8.54 6.10 17.72
N LEU A 56 -8.59 6.82 16.60
CA LEU A 56 -8.52 8.29 16.55
C LEU A 56 -9.89 8.92 16.32
N VAL A 57 -10.81 8.22 15.67
CA VAL A 57 -12.16 8.69 15.36
C VAL A 57 -13.14 7.53 15.26
N VAL A 58 -14.40 7.79 15.59
CA VAL A 58 -15.49 6.82 15.40
C VAL A 58 -15.75 6.64 13.90
N LEU A 59 -15.51 5.41 13.42
CA LEU A 59 -15.70 5.02 12.03
C LEU A 59 -17.11 4.48 11.78
N PRO A 60 -17.67 4.68 10.58
CA PRO A 60 -18.87 3.95 10.14
C PRO A 60 -18.68 2.44 10.21
N VAL A 61 -19.73 1.72 10.57
CA VAL A 61 -19.76 0.26 10.68
C VAL A 61 -20.58 -0.35 9.55
N GLY A 62 -20.24 -1.57 9.15
CA GLY A 62 -20.98 -2.31 8.10
C GLY A 62 -20.52 -2.00 6.66
N GLU A 63 -19.49 -1.17 6.47
CA GLU A 63 -18.88 -0.93 5.16
C GLU A 63 -17.35 -0.82 5.25
N THR A 64 -16.67 -1.12 4.14
CA THR A 64 -15.22 -0.93 4.00
C THR A 64 -14.97 0.39 3.26
N PRO A 65 -14.10 1.29 3.77
CA PRO A 65 -13.81 2.53 3.09
C PRO A 65 -12.99 2.30 1.81
N THR A 66 -13.23 3.14 0.81
CA THR A 66 -12.31 3.31 -0.31
C THR A 66 -11.18 4.23 0.13
N ILE A 67 -9.93 3.80 -0.01
CA ILE A 67 -8.76 4.59 0.39
C ILE A 67 -8.14 5.24 -0.85
N ALA A 68 -8.03 6.56 -0.83
CA ALA A 68 -7.27 7.34 -1.80
C ALA A 68 -6.04 7.97 -1.14
N THR A 69 -5.02 8.28 -1.94
CA THR A 69 -3.80 8.96 -1.47
C THR A 69 -3.74 10.36 -2.05
N VAL A 70 -3.37 11.34 -1.23
CA VAL A 70 -3.13 12.71 -1.69
C VAL A 70 -1.79 12.74 -2.42
N SER A 71 -1.84 12.74 -3.76
CA SER A 71 -0.64 12.75 -4.60
C SER A 71 -0.07 14.17 -4.79
N ASP A 72 -0.96 15.15 -4.92
CA ASP A 72 -0.60 16.55 -5.14
C ASP A 72 -1.53 17.49 -4.33
N PRO A 73 -1.11 17.88 -3.12
CA PRO A 73 -1.88 18.78 -2.27
C PRO A 73 -2.15 20.14 -2.92
N GLU A 74 -1.21 20.66 -3.72
CA GLU A 74 -1.31 22.02 -4.31
C GLU A 74 -2.56 22.14 -5.19
N THR A 75 -2.86 21.10 -5.96
CA THR A 75 -4.05 21.05 -6.84
C THR A 75 -5.38 20.94 -6.09
N LEU A 76 -5.33 20.64 -4.79
CA LEU A 76 -6.51 20.43 -3.95
C LEU A 76 -6.68 21.52 -2.90
N LYS A 77 -5.77 22.49 -2.81
CA LYS A 77 -5.77 23.56 -1.78
C LYS A 77 -7.04 24.40 -1.74
N ASP A 78 -7.69 24.58 -2.87
CA ASP A 78 -8.93 25.35 -2.97
C ASP A 78 -10.12 24.65 -2.30
N GLN A 79 -9.99 23.35 -2.01
CA GLN A 79 -10.98 22.59 -1.26
C GLN A 79 -10.62 22.64 0.23
N ALA A 80 -11.53 23.19 1.05
CA ALA A 80 -11.32 23.31 2.50
C ALA A 80 -10.94 21.97 3.16
N PHE A 81 -11.48 20.85 2.67
CA PHE A 81 -11.17 19.50 3.15
C PHE A 81 -9.68 19.14 3.03
N PHE A 82 -8.97 19.72 2.05
CA PHE A 82 -7.56 19.46 1.77
C PHE A 82 -6.64 20.62 2.18
N ALA A 83 -7.16 21.66 2.84
CA ALA A 83 -6.39 22.87 3.18
C ALA A 83 -5.11 22.58 3.99
N GLN A 84 -5.12 21.52 4.80
CA GLN A 84 -3.98 21.07 5.60
C GLN A 84 -3.41 19.71 5.15
N ALA A 85 -3.81 19.23 3.98
CA ALA A 85 -3.35 17.95 3.45
C ALA A 85 -1.87 17.99 3.07
N GLN A 86 -1.16 16.90 3.33
CA GLN A 86 0.21 16.70 2.87
C GLN A 86 0.28 15.56 1.86
N LYS A 87 1.33 15.58 1.04
CA LYS A 87 1.58 14.53 0.05
C LYS A 87 1.77 13.19 0.77
N GLY A 88 0.99 12.19 0.37
CA GLY A 88 0.99 10.86 0.96
C GLY A 88 -0.07 10.63 2.05
N ASP A 89 -0.79 11.68 2.46
CA ASP A 89 -1.94 11.53 3.36
C ASP A 89 -3.03 10.65 2.72
N LYS A 90 -3.83 10.00 3.57
CA LYS A 90 -4.83 9.02 3.15
C LYS A 90 -6.23 9.58 3.36
N VAL A 91 -7.06 9.46 2.34
CA VAL A 91 -8.48 9.80 2.40
C VAL A 91 -9.27 8.50 2.48
N LEU A 92 -10.03 8.32 3.55
CA LEU A 92 -10.96 7.20 3.71
C LEU A 92 -12.35 7.68 3.32
N ILE A 93 -12.91 7.08 2.28
CA ILE A 93 -14.21 7.44 1.71
C ILE A 93 -15.22 6.35 2.08
N TYR A 94 -16.22 6.73 2.86
CA TYR A 94 -17.34 5.90 3.27
C TYR A 94 -18.56 6.30 2.46
N ALA A 95 -18.88 5.52 1.42
CA ALA A 95 -19.91 5.88 0.45
C ALA A 95 -21.32 5.72 1.02
N GLN A 96 -21.57 4.68 1.82
CA GLN A 96 -22.90 4.43 2.41
C GLN A 96 -23.19 5.44 3.52
N ALA A 97 -22.20 5.71 4.38
CA ALA A 97 -22.31 6.72 5.44
C ALA A 97 -22.14 8.17 4.94
N LYS A 98 -21.84 8.37 3.65
CA LYS A 98 -21.57 9.67 3.02
C LYS A 98 -20.57 10.50 3.83
N LYS A 99 -19.42 9.93 4.16
CA LYS A 99 -18.39 10.57 4.97
C LYS A 99 -17.01 10.40 4.35
N ALA A 100 -16.23 11.47 4.33
CA ALA A 100 -14.81 11.44 3.98
C ALA A 100 -13.97 11.81 5.21
N ILE A 101 -12.89 11.08 5.43
CA ILE A 101 -11.97 11.29 6.55
C ILE A 101 -10.56 11.43 5.99
N LEU A 102 -9.90 12.56 6.28
CA LEU A 102 -8.52 12.83 5.91
C LEU A 102 -7.62 12.42 7.08
N TYR A 103 -6.72 11.48 6.86
CA TYR A 103 -5.79 10.98 7.85
C TYR A 103 -4.35 11.20 7.39
N SER A 104 -3.54 11.84 8.24
CA SER A 104 -2.11 11.96 7.99
C SER A 104 -1.35 10.80 8.59
N VAL A 105 -0.66 10.06 7.72
CA VAL A 105 0.14 8.88 8.11
C VAL A 105 1.36 9.31 8.92
N VAL A 106 1.95 10.46 8.58
CA VAL A 106 3.15 11.00 9.24
C VAL A 106 2.82 11.53 10.63
N LEU A 107 1.73 12.30 10.74
CA LEU A 107 1.32 12.88 12.02
C LEU A 107 0.54 11.90 12.89
N ASN A 108 0.07 10.79 12.32
CA ASN A 108 -0.84 9.82 12.96
C ASN A 108 -2.08 10.52 13.56
N LYS A 109 -2.70 11.39 12.77
CA LYS A 109 -3.83 12.24 13.18
C LYS A 109 -4.88 12.32 12.09
N ILE A 110 -6.13 12.52 12.52
CA ILE A 110 -7.20 12.96 11.64
C ILE A 110 -7.00 14.44 11.39
N ILE A 111 -6.86 14.79 10.12
CA ILE A 111 -6.69 16.18 9.68
C ILE A 111 -8.06 16.82 9.50
N GLU A 112 -8.99 16.13 8.85
CA GLU A 112 -10.32 16.67 8.58
C GLU A 112 -11.38 15.58 8.40
N VAL A 113 -12.64 15.90 8.70
CA VAL A 113 -13.80 15.03 8.46
C VAL A 113 -14.91 15.84 7.80
N ALA A 114 -15.37 15.40 6.62
CA ALA A 114 -16.40 16.10 5.89
C ALA A 114 -17.54 15.17 5.42
N PRO A 115 -18.77 15.69 5.30
CA PRO A 115 -19.83 14.98 4.60
C PRO A 115 -19.48 14.84 3.11
N LEU A 116 -19.79 13.66 2.55
CA LEU A 116 -19.62 13.37 1.14
C LEU A 116 -20.89 13.75 0.39
N SER A 117 -20.84 14.84 -0.36
CA SER A 117 -21.88 15.21 -1.32
C SER A 117 -21.59 14.55 -2.65
N ILE A 118 -22.26 13.42 -2.93
CA ILE A 118 -22.21 12.74 -4.22
C ILE A 118 -23.11 13.54 -5.18
N GLY A 119 -22.64 14.70 -5.65
CA GLY A 119 -23.21 15.37 -6.82
C GLY A 119 -22.79 14.62 -8.10
N ASN A 120 -23.40 14.94 -9.25
CA ASN A 120 -23.05 14.42 -10.60
C ASN A 120 -21.64 14.85 -11.06
N GLN A 121 -20.62 14.63 -10.24
CA GLN A 121 -19.24 14.75 -10.62
C GLN A 121 -18.87 13.49 -11.39
N LYS A 122 -18.58 13.69 -12.68
CA LYS A 122 -18.08 12.69 -13.62
C LYS A 122 -17.02 11.85 -12.91
N ALA A 123 -17.31 10.57 -12.70
CA ALA A 123 -16.43 9.65 -12.00
C ALA A 123 -15.01 9.78 -12.57
N VAL A 124 -14.05 10.17 -11.74
CA VAL A 124 -12.63 9.98 -12.06
C VAL A 124 -12.36 8.50 -11.84
N THR A 125 -12.60 7.73 -12.90
CA THR A 125 -12.25 6.33 -12.97
C THR A 125 -10.74 6.21 -12.72
N PRO A 126 -10.29 5.39 -11.76
CA PRO A 126 -8.87 5.06 -11.63
C PRO A 126 -8.34 4.59 -12.99
N PRO A 127 -7.10 4.95 -13.39
CA PRO A 127 -6.55 4.45 -14.64
C PRO A 127 -6.48 2.92 -14.54
N VAL A 128 -7.40 2.27 -15.25
CA VAL A 128 -7.37 0.84 -15.51
C VAL A 128 -6.06 0.60 -16.25
N SER A 129 -5.12 -0.04 -15.56
CA SER A 129 -3.94 -0.65 -16.16
C SER A 129 -4.42 -1.51 -17.32
N SER A 130 -4.00 -1.13 -18.53
CA SER A 130 -4.25 -1.80 -19.79
C SER A 130 -3.65 -3.20 -19.78
N SER A 131 -4.36 -4.14 -19.16
CA SER A 131 -4.18 -5.56 -19.39
C SER A 131 -4.93 -5.92 -20.68
N LYS A 132 -4.12 -6.20 -21.71
CA LYS A 132 -4.53 -6.68 -23.02
C LYS A 132 -5.49 -7.87 -22.87
N THR A 133 -6.68 -7.76 -23.44
CA THR A 133 -7.48 -8.90 -23.91
C THR A 133 -8.20 -8.42 -25.17
N SER A 134 -7.50 -8.55 -26.30
CA SER A 134 -8.15 -8.67 -27.60
C SER A 134 -7.90 -10.11 -28.02
N THR A 135 -8.83 -10.97 -27.64
CA THR A 135 -9.01 -12.27 -28.26
C THR A 135 -9.99 -12.06 -29.41
N GLU A 136 -9.69 -12.67 -30.55
CA GLU A 136 -10.70 -13.21 -31.46
C GLU A 136 -11.43 -12.23 -32.38
N ASP A 137 -10.81 -11.90 -33.53
CA ASP A 137 -11.54 -11.58 -34.75
C ASP A 137 -11.65 -12.85 -35.61
N LYS A 138 -12.77 -13.55 -35.43
CA LYS A 138 -13.31 -14.53 -36.37
C LYS A 138 -14.74 -14.08 -36.71
N LYS A 139 -14.88 -13.40 -37.86
CA LYS A 139 -16.01 -13.36 -38.83
C LYS A 139 -17.40 -13.76 -38.28
N PRO A 140 -18.47 -12.93 -38.39
CA PRO A 140 -19.27 -12.90 -39.64
C PRO A 140 -20.06 -11.60 -39.95
N GLN A 141 -20.10 -11.21 -41.23
CA GLN A 141 -21.30 -11.06 -42.07
C GLN A 141 -20.89 -10.79 -43.52
#